data_AF-A0A935ADM0-F1
#
_entry.id   AF-A0A935ADM0-F1
#
_cell.length_a   1.000
_cell.length_b   1.000
_cell.length_c   1.000
_cell.angle_alpha   90.00
_cell.angle_beta   90.00
_cell.angle_gamma   90.00
#
_symmetry.space_group_name_H-M   'P 1'
#
loop_
_entity.id
_entity.type
_entity.pdbx_description
1 polymer ?
#
loop_
_entity_poly.entity_id
_entity_poly.type
_entity_poly.pdbx_seq_one_letter_code
_entity_poly.pdbx_strand_id
1 'polypeptide(L)'
;MTHIITSLCVRDRGCIEVCPVECMIPGAPLNEWPWIYIDPDTCIDCGACVPECPYAAIFPEDEVPAAYVAKGGESISNVGLTGHYEASNHHGKQVVLETTRQLAAGESVDLTPDIQKNYEFFKSGPATARKITTPEFNPSQ
;
A
#
# COMPACT_ATOMS: atom_id res chain seq x y z
N MET A 1 -10.11 0.47 14.78
CA MET A 1 -10.48 0.30 13.36
C MET A 1 -9.22 -0.07 12.59
N THR A 2 -9.28 -0.48 11.33
CA THR A 2 -8.02 -0.75 10.61
C THR A 2 -7.44 0.55 10.04
N HIS A 3 -6.15 0.53 9.75
CA HIS A 3 -5.56 1.49 8.82
C HIS A 3 -5.66 0.96 7.38
N ILE A 4 -5.60 1.86 6.41
CA ILE A 4 -5.67 1.60 4.98
C ILE A 4 -4.44 2.18 4.29
N ILE A 5 -3.80 1.36 3.45
CA ILE A 5 -2.78 1.82 2.50
C ILE A 5 -3.49 2.17 1.20
N THR A 6 -3.30 3.40 0.74
CA THR A 6 -3.94 3.93 -0.47
C THR A 6 -3.09 3.75 -1.71
N SER A 7 -3.62 4.17 -2.86
CA SER A 7 -2.94 4.21 -4.14
C SER A 7 -1.68 5.07 -4.18
N LEU A 8 -1.43 5.91 -3.16
CA LEU A 8 -0.15 6.60 -2.95
C LEU A 8 1.01 5.64 -2.62
N CYS A 9 0.73 4.36 -2.35
CA CYS A 9 1.76 3.38 -2.07
C CYS A 9 2.62 3.08 -3.30
N VAL A 10 3.92 3.30 -3.16
CA VAL A 10 4.95 2.92 -4.14
C VAL A 10 5.91 1.84 -3.59
N ARG A 11 5.43 1.04 -2.63
CA ARG A 11 6.13 -0.12 -2.03
C ARG A 11 7.49 0.18 -1.38
N ASP A 12 7.55 1.24 -0.59
CA ASP A 12 8.73 1.60 0.21
C ASP A 12 9.10 0.52 1.28
N ARG A 13 8.09 -0.15 1.85
CA ARG A 13 8.21 -1.22 2.86
C ARG A 13 8.69 -0.81 4.27
N GLY A 14 9.00 0.45 4.57
CA GLY A 14 9.32 0.88 5.95
C GLY A 14 8.22 0.53 6.96
N CYS A 15 6.95 0.68 6.56
CA CYS A 15 5.79 0.34 7.38
C CYS A 15 5.69 -1.14 7.81
N ILE A 16 6.35 -2.07 7.10
CA ILE A 16 6.34 -3.50 7.42
C ILE A 16 7.14 -3.76 8.69
N GLU A 17 8.28 -3.08 8.86
CA GLU A 17 9.23 -3.37 9.94
C GLU A 17 8.73 -2.94 11.32
N VAL A 18 7.86 -1.93 11.35
CA VAL A 18 7.34 -1.35 12.58
C VAL A 18 5.99 -1.94 13.01
N CYS A 19 5.37 -2.79 12.18
CA CYS A 19 4.06 -3.34 12.48
C CYS A 19 4.18 -4.43 13.57
N PRO A 20 3.65 -4.23 14.79
CA PRO A 20 3.85 -5.16 15.90
C PRO A 20 3.08 -6.49 15.75
N VAL A 21 2.15 -6.55 14.79
CA VAL A 21 1.27 -7.70 14.53
C VAL A 21 1.43 -8.23 13.11
N GLU A 22 2.46 -7.76 12.39
CA GLU A 22 2.84 -8.24 11.05
C GLU A 22 1.67 -8.28 10.05
N CYS A 23 0.76 -7.31 10.12
CA CYS A 23 -0.46 -7.30 9.29
C CYS A 23 -0.26 -6.68 7.89
N MET A 24 0.99 -6.45 7.47
CA MET A 24 1.33 -5.76 6.22
C MET A 24 1.72 -6.78 5.14
N ILE A 25 0.88 -6.95 4.13
CA ILE A 25 1.05 -7.98 3.10
C ILE A 25 1.40 -7.33 1.75
N PRO A 26 2.62 -7.54 1.23
CA PRO A 26 2.97 -7.06 -0.10
C PRO A 26 2.11 -7.75 -1.17
N GLY A 27 1.31 -6.98 -1.91
CA GLY A 27 0.49 -7.50 -2.99
C GLY A 27 1.34 -8.09 -4.12
N ALA A 28 0.82 -9.15 -4.74
CA ALA A 28 1.40 -9.82 -5.91
C ALA A 28 0.29 -10.55 -6.70
N PRO A 29 0.35 -10.63 -8.04
CA PRO A 29 1.35 -10.01 -8.90
C PRO A 29 1.16 -8.48 -8.99
N LEU A 30 2.22 -7.72 -9.30
CA LEU A 30 2.21 -6.24 -9.24
C LEU A 30 1.24 -5.57 -10.21
N ASN A 31 0.95 -6.22 -11.34
CA ASN A 31 0.00 -5.74 -12.35
C ASN A 31 -1.47 -5.86 -11.90
N GLU A 32 -1.74 -6.60 -10.82
CA GLU A 32 -3.08 -6.75 -10.23
C GLU A 32 -3.15 -6.13 -8.83
N TRP A 33 -2.09 -6.30 -8.03
CA TRP A 33 -2.00 -5.88 -6.64
C TRP A 33 -0.73 -5.06 -6.40
N PRO A 34 -0.68 -3.80 -6.88
CA PRO A 34 0.55 -3.01 -6.86
C PRO A 34 0.98 -2.58 -5.45
N TRP A 35 0.07 -2.53 -4.48
CA TRP A 35 0.35 -1.98 -3.14
C TRP A 35 0.85 -3.01 -2.14
N ILE A 36 1.20 -2.51 -0.95
CA ILE A 36 1.15 -3.29 0.29
C ILE A 36 -0.25 -3.10 0.86
N TYR A 37 -0.83 -4.17 1.40
CA TYR A 37 -2.19 -4.18 1.92
C TYR A 37 -2.18 -4.50 3.43
N ILE A 38 -3.13 -3.95 4.17
CA ILE A 38 -3.25 -4.14 5.62
C ILE A 38 -4.34 -5.15 5.90
N ASP A 39 -4.02 -6.25 6.58
CA ASP A 39 -5.01 -7.21 7.06
C ASP A 39 -5.89 -6.55 8.15
N PRO A 40 -7.17 -6.26 7.84
CA PRO A 40 -8.04 -5.51 8.74
C PRO A 40 -8.42 -6.30 9.99
N ASP A 41 -8.40 -7.64 9.92
CA ASP A 41 -8.72 -8.51 11.06
C ASP A 41 -7.54 -8.62 12.04
N THR A 42 -6.33 -8.32 11.58
CA THR A 42 -5.10 -8.38 12.39
C THR A 42 -4.65 -7.02 12.88
N CYS A 43 -4.97 -5.96 12.14
CA CYS A 43 -4.60 -4.60 12.52
C CYS A 43 -5.17 -4.24 13.90
N ILE A 44 -4.29 -3.78 14.80
CA ILE A 44 -4.65 -3.36 16.16
C ILE A 44 -4.74 -1.83 16.32
N ASP A 45 -4.79 -1.09 15.22
CA ASP A 45 -4.98 0.37 15.22
C ASP A 45 -3.91 1.16 16.00
N CYS A 46 -2.67 0.65 16.03
CA CYS A 46 -1.60 1.26 16.84
C CYS A 46 -0.95 2.50 16.18
N GLY A 47 -1.16 2.73 14.88
CA GLY A 47 -0.62 3.88 14.14
C GLY A 47 0.89 3.89 13.90
N ALA A 48 1.66 2.90 14.36
CA ALA A 48 3.13 2.89 14.24
C ALA A 48 3.64 2.96 12.80
N CYS A 49 2.87 2.45 11.84
CA CYS A 49 3.21 2.44 10.42
C CYS A 49 3.06 3.79 9.71
N VAL A 50 2.21 4.68 10.22
CA VAL A 50 1.87 5.96 9.56
C VAL A 50 3.09 6.87 9.37
N PRO A 51 3.90 7.18 10.41
CA PRO A 51 5.08 8.06 10.25
C PRO A 51 6.20 7.43 9.42
N GLU A 52 6.23 6.10 9.27
CA GLU A 52 7.27 5.39 8.52
C GLU A 52 7.04 5.39 7.01
N CYS A 53 5.87 5.81 6.53
CA CYS A 53 5.62 5.91 5.10
C CYS A 53 6.05 7.28 4.57
N PRO A 54 7.16 7.39 3.80
CA PRO A 54 7.63 8.69 3.31
C PRO A 54 6.67 9.32 2.28
N TYR A 55 5.77 8.52 1.72
CA TYR A 55 4.75 8.94 0.75
C TYR A 55 3.40 9.26 1.39
N ALA A 56 3.29 9.21 2.73
CA ALA A 56 2.07 9.47 3.49
C ALA A 56 0.85 8.67 2.95
N ALA A 57 1.07 7.41 2.57
CA ALA A 57 0.05 6.59 1.91
C ALA A 57 -0.91 5.89 2.87
N ILE A 58 -0.71 6.01 4.18
CA ILE A 58 -1.40 5.22 5.22
C ILE A 58 -2.30 6.14 6.04
N PHE A 59 -3.57 5.78 6.15
CA PHE A 59 -4.59 6.55 6.88
C PHE A 59 -5.41 5.61 7.77
N PRO A 60 -5.96 6.07 8.91
CA PRO A 60 -7.12 5.43 9.52
C PRO A 60 -8.24 5.27 8.49
N GLU A 61 -8.97 4.16 8.52
CA GLU A 61 -10.01 3.86 7.52
C GLU A 61 -11.05 4.98 7.37
N ASP A 62 -11.47 5.58 8.47
CA ASP A 62 -12.45 6.67 8.54
C ASP A 62 -11.86 8.05 8.18
N GLU A 63 -10.54 8.14 8.02
CA GLU A 63 -9.82 9.36 7.66
C GLU A 63 -9.23 9.33 6.24
N VAL A 64 -9.51 8.28 5.45
CA VAL A 64 -9.08 8.23 4.05
C VAL A 64 -9.71 9.39 3.28
N PRO A 65 -8.90 10.26 2.64
CA PRO A 65 -9.42 11.51 2.09
C PRO A 65 -10.16 11.30 0.78
N ALA A 66 -11.38 11.85 0.68
CA ALA A 66 -12.12 11.96 -0.57
C ALA A 66 -11.55 13.00 -1.55
N ALA A 67 -10.64 13.86 -1.07
CA ALA A 67 -9.98 14.90 -1.84
C ALA A 67 -8.55 15.11 -1.31
N TYR A 68 -7.65 14.17 -1.61
CA TYR A 68 -6.22 14.34 -1.37
C TYR A 68 -5.65 15.38 -2.34
N VAL A 69 -5.09 16.46 -1.81
CA VAL A 69 -4.46 17.52 -2.61
C VAL A 69 -2.96 17.25 -2.71
N ALA A 70 -2.51 16.88 -3.91
CA ALA A 70 -1.11 16.57 -4.17
C ALA A 70 -0.22 17.82 -4.08
N LYS A 71 0.98 17.66 -3.53
CA LYS A 71 2.02 18.69 -3.46
C LYS A 71 2.79 18.82 -4.78
N GLY A 72 2.68 17.82 -5.65
CA GLY A 72 3.35 17.70 -6.92
C GLY A 72 4.53 16.75 -6.82
N GLY A 73 4.61 15.83 -7.79
CA GLY A 73 5.69 14.87 -7.91
C GLY A 73 5.41 13.53 -7.25
N GLU A 74 4.34 13.41 -6.43
CA GLU A 74 3.87 12.12 -5.93
C GLU A 74 3.42 11.21 -7.07
N SER A 75 3.57 9.90 -6.89
CA SER A 75 3.07 8.89 -7.82
C SER A 75 1.99 8.07 -7.15
N ILE A 76 0.85 7.91 -7.84
CA ILE A 76 -0.11 6.87 -7.50
C ILE A 76 0.16 5.62 -8.33
N SER A 77 -0.07 4.45 -7.75
CA SER A 77 -0.10 3.18 -8.46
C SER A 77 -1.50 2.60 -8.42
N ASN A 78 -1.99 2.07 -9.54
CA ASN A 78 -3.31 1.44 -9.63
C ASN A 78 -3.46 0.66 -10.94
N VAL A 79 -4.23 -0.42 -10.91
CA VAL A 79 -4.53 -1.18 -12.12
C VAL A 79 -5.24 -0.29 -13.15
N GLY A 80 -4.81 -0.38 -14.41
CA GLY A 80 -5.36 0.42 -15.51
C GLY A 80 -4.61 1.73 -15.78
N LEU A 81 -3.67 2.12 -14.92
CA LEU A 81 -2.71 3.18 -15.24
C LEU A 81 -1.59 2.64 -16.15
N THR A 82 -0.94 3.53 -16.90
CA THR A 82 0.05 3.17 -17.93
C THR A 82 1.41 3.86 -17.75
N GLY A 83 1.62 4.53 -16.62
CA GLY A 83 2.88 5.20 -16.30
C GLY A 83 3.86 4.26 -15.61
N HIS A 84 5.11 4.72 -15.51
CA HIS A 84 6.21 3.96 -14.95
C HIS A 84 6.78 4.66 -13.72
N TYR A 85 7.02 3.89 -12.66
CA TYR A 85 7.72 4.33 -11.47
C TYR A 85 8.86 3.38 -11.18
N GLU A 86 10.04 3.95 -10.97
CA GLU A 86 11.24 3.22 -10.60
C GLU A 86 12.01 3.98 -9.53
N ALA A 87 12.25 3.33 -8.39
CA ALA A 87 13.02 3.88 -7.29
C ALA A 87 13.60 2.77 -6.41
N SER A 88 14.36 3.15 -5.39
CA SER A 88 14.76 2.25 -4.31
C SER A 88 13.81 2.37 -3.12
N ASN A 89 13.50 1.24 -2.48
CA ASN A 89 12.69 1.19 -1.27
C ASN A 89 13.53 1.46 0.00
N HIS A 90 12.92 1.32 1.17
CA HIS A 90 13.56 1.51 2.49
C HIS A 90 14.87 0.71 2.67
N HIS A 91 15.02 -0.44 1.99
CA HIS A 91 16.20 -1.30 2.04
C HIS A 91 17.18 -1.10 0.88
N GLY A 92 16.99 -0.07 0.07
CA GLY A 92 17.79 0.13 -1.14
C GLY A 92 17.50 -0.90 -2.25
N LYS A 93 16.42 -1.69 -2.14
CA LYS A 93 16.02 -2.64 -3.18
C LYS A 93 15.20 -1.90 -4.24
N GLN A 94 15.49 -2.21 -5.50
CA GLN A 94 14.79 -1.63 -6.63
C GLN A 94 13.30 -2.03 -6.60
N VAL A 95 12.44 -1.04 -6.83
CA VAL A 95 11.00 -1.18 -7.01
C VAL A 95 10.66 -0.62 -8.37
N VAL A 96 9.94 -1.42 -9.16
CA VAL A 96 9.42 -1.04 -10.47
C VAL A 96 7.92 -1.27 -10.49
N LEU A 97 7.15 -0.25 -10.86
CA LEU A 97 5.70 -0.30 -11.01
C LEU A 97 5.33 0.26 -12.40
N GLU A 98 4.69 -0.56 -13.21
CA GLU A 98 4.29 -0.22 -14.60
C GLU A 98 2.85 0.31 -14.71
N THR A 99 2.16 0.38 -13.57
CA THR A 99 0.76 0.80 -13.48
C THR A 99 0.66 2.04 -12.60
N THR A 100 1.34 3.12 -13.00
CA THR A 100 1.43 4.35 -12.19
C THR A 100 1.01 5.62 -12.93
N ARG A 101 0.85 6.72 -12.20
CA ARG A 101 0.68 8.07 -12.72
C ARG A 101 1.25 9.08 -11.72
N GLN A 102 2.00 10.05 -12.21
CA GLN A 102 2.49 11.16 -11.39
C GLN A 102 1.40 12.23 -11.24
N LEU A 103 1.24 12.74 -10.03
CA LEU A 103 0.28 13.78 -9.68
C LEU A 103 0.89 15.16 -9.86
N ALA A 104 0.09 16.09 -10.40
CA ALA A 104 0.47 17.50 -10.48
C ALA A 104 0.23 18.21 -9.15
N ALA A 105 1.00 19.28 -8.88
CA ALA A 105 0.75 20.11 -7.70
C ALA A 105 -0.65 20.72 -7.73
N GLY A 106 -1.40 20.60 -6.64
CA GLY A 106 -2.77 21.06 -6.51
C GLY A 106 -3.82 20.11 -7.12
N GLU A 107 -3.42 18.98 -7.70
CA GLU A 107 -4.35 17.97 -8.18
C GLU A 107 -5.10 17.32 -7.01
N SER A 108 -6.41 17.19 -7.14
CA SER A 108 -7.26 16.52 -6.14
C SER A 108 -7.57 15.09 -6.59
N VAL A 109 -7.29 14.11 -5.72
CA VAL A 109 -7.56 12.69 -5.97
C VAL A 109 -8.45 12.14 -4.85
N ASP A 110 -9.49 11.38 -5.22
CA ASP A 110 -10.31 10.64 -4.26
C ASP A 110 -9.63 9.31 -3.93
N LEU A 111 -9.20 9.15 -2.67
CA LEU A 111 -8.55 7.93 -2.18
C LEU A 111 -9.54 6.97 -1.49
N THR A 112 -10.79 7.37 -1.27
CA THR A 112 -11.79 6.51 -0.58
C THR A 112 -12.07 5.17 -1.27
N PRO A 113 -11.97 5.02 -2.61
CA PRO A 113 -12.10 3.71 -3.25
C PRO A 113 -11.02 2.70 -2.82
N ASP A 114 -9.90 3.17 -2.28
CA ASP A 114 -8.78 2.32 -1.88
C ASP A 114 -9.10 1.53 -0.60
N ILE A 115 -10.07 2.00 0.21
CA ILE A 115 -10.63 1.24 1.35
C ILE A 115 -11.16 -0.11 0.84
N GLN A 116 -12.05 -0.08 -0.15
CA GLN A 116 -12.68 -1.30 -0.67
C GLN A 116 -11.65 -2.24 -1.29
N LYS A 117 -10.66 -1.71 -2.01
CA LYS A 117 -9.58 -2.50 -2.61
C LYS A 117 -8.73 -3.22 -1.57
N ASN A 118 -8.48 -2.59 -0.41
CA ASN A 118 -7.79 -3.24 0.69
C ASN A 118 -8.56 -4.48 1.17
N TYR A 119 -9.86 -4.36 1.38
CA TYR A 119 -10.70 -5.50 1.77
C TYR A 119 -10.82 -6.57 0.68
N GLU A 120 -10.88 -6.16 -0.59
CA GLU A 120 -10.93 -7.08 -1.74
C GLU A 120 -9.68 -7.95 -1.86
N PHE A 121 -8.51 -7.40 -1.51
CA PHE A 121 -7.27 -8.17 -1.46
C PHE A 121 -7.39 -9.40 -0.55
N PHE A 122 -7.91 -9.23 0.67
CA PHE A 122 -8.04 -10.34 1.63
C PHE A 122 -9.23 -11.27 1.36
N LYS A 123 -10.28 -10.76 0.70
CA LYS A 123 -11.49 -11.54 0.40
C LYS A 123 -11.37 -12.38 -0.87
N SER A 124 -10.81 -11.80 -1.93
CA SER A 124 -10.83 -12.35 -3.29
C SER A 124 -9.48 -12.26 -4.00
N GLY A 125 -8.46 -11.73 -3.33
CA GLY A 125 -7.15 -11.55 -3.90
C GLY A 125 -6.33 -12.85 -4.00
N PRO A 126 -5.03 -12.70 -4.28
CA PRO A 126 -4.12 -13.80 -4.59
C PRO A 126 -3.93 -14.72 -3.38
N ALA A 127 -3.33 -15.90 -3.60
CA ALA A 127 -2.99 -16.79 -2.50
C ALA A 127 -2.09 -16.11 -1.44
N THR A 128 -1.27 -15.13 -1.85
CA THR A 128 -0.43 -14.32 -0.94
C THR A 128 -1.22 -13.44 0.02
N ALA A 129 -2.51 -13.20 -0.23
CA ALA A 129 -3.39 -12.45 0.66
C ALA A 129 -3.88 -13.26 1.87
N ARG A 130 -3.79 -14.60 1.80
CA ARG A 130 -4.11 -15.45 2.94
C ARG A 130 -2.91 -15.44 3.86
N LYS A 131 -3.13 -15.14 5.16
CA LYS A 131 -2.08 -15.15 6.20
C LYS A 131 -1.07 -16.28 5.95
N ILE A 132 0.18 -15.99 6.29
CA ILE A 132 1.27 -16.94 6.54
C ILE A 132 0.90 -17.83 7.75
N THR A 133 -0.27 -18.48 7.75
CA THR A 133 -0.56 -19.62 8.62
C THR A 133 0.01 -20.91 8.05
N THR A 134 0.58 -20.86 6.84
CA THR A 134 1.44 -21.93 6.33
C THR A 134 2.91 -21.55 6.58
N PRO A 135 3.70 -22.41 7.25
CA PRO A 135 5.13 -22.20 7.53
C PRO A 135 6.05 -22.03 6.30
N GLU A 136 5.51 -22.02 5.09
CA GLU A 136 6.27 -22.20 3.85
C GLU A 136 6.71 -20.89 3.18
N PHE A 137 6.25 -19.72 3.65
CA PHE A 137 6.61 -18.44 3.04
C PHE A 137 7.34 -17.53 4.04
N ASN A 138 8.57 -17.92 4.36
CA ASN A 138 9.55 -17.03 4.98
C ASN A 138 10.31 -16.28 3.88
N PRO A 139 10.12 -14.95 3.71
CA PRO A 139 10.81 -14.16 2.69
C PRO A 139 12.26 -13.79 3.08
N SER A 140 12.83 -14.41 4.12
CA SER A 140 14.28 -14.40 4.38
C SER A 140 15.04 -15.46 3.55
N GLN A 141 14.45 -15.93 2.45
CA GLN A 141 15.08 -16.72 1.38
C GLN A 141 14.89 -15.97 0.05
#